data_AF-A0A8X7YKY1-F1
#
_entry.id   AF-A0A8X7YKY1-F1
#
_cell.length_a   1.000
_cell.length_b   1.000
_cell.length_c   1.000
_cell.angle_alpha   90.00
_cell.angle_beta   90.00
_cell.angle_gamma   90.00
#
_symmetry.space_group_name_H-M   'P 1'
#
loop_
_entity.id
_entity.type
_entity.pdbx_description
1 polymer ?
#
loop_
_entity_poly.entity_id
_entity_poly.type
_entity_poly.pdbx_seq_one_letter_code
_entity_poly.pdbx_strand_id
1 'polypeptide(L)'
;MAIPPRLIASSSSSCTTTSTNNSSIHIEEGLASKFWIKFRRESVFSMYTPFIISLASGTLKIDSFRHYLSQDSHFLKSFAHAFELAEECADDDEAKLATSELRKGVLEELKMQNSFVEEWGTDPGKERTVNSATVKYTDFLLATASGKVEGVKGPGKLATPFERTKVAAYTLAAMTPCMRLYSFLGKELQALLDPEDDRHPYKKWIDSYSSESFQASALQTEDLLDKLSVSLTSEELDIIEKLYHQAMKLEIDFFLAQPLAQPTVAPLTKGHNPAEDRLVIFSDFDLTCTVVDSSAILAEIAIVTAPKTDVVQSEAQIARMSSADLKNTWDLLSGQYTEEYEQCIESIMPSKRVEFNYEALCKALEQLLDFERRVNSRVIESEVLKGLNLEDVKRAGERLILQDGCTSFFQKIVNNKNLNTNVHVLSYCWCGDLIRSAFSSGGLDVNVHANELIFDESISTGEIVKKVESPLDKAQAFNDILKNYSNDRKNLTVYIGDSVGDLLCLLKADIGIVVGSSASLRKVGSQFGVSFVPLFPGLVRKQKESGGESSPNWKGLSGILYTVSGWAEIHAFILGW
;
A
#
# COMPACT_ATOMS: atom_id res chain seq x y z
N MET A 1 31.30 25.51 -4.88
CA MET A 1 30.59 25.11 -6.12
C MET A 1 29.71 26.28 -6.53
N ALA A 2 29.83 26.74 -7.77
CA ALA A 2 29.31 28.02 -8.24
C ALA A 2 27.77 28.05 -8.31
N ILE A 3 27.22 29.22 -7.95
CA ILE A 3 25.80 29.54 -7.79
C ILE A 3 25.14 29.77 -9.17
N PRO A 4 24.00 29.12 -9.52
CA PRO A 4 23.14 29.52 -10.63
C PRO A 4 21.88 30.29 -10.15
N PRO A 5 21.23 31.09 -11.03
CA PRO A 5 20.28 32.14 -10.65
C PRO A 5 18.83 31.67 -10.48
N ARG A 6 18.11 32.37 -9.59
CA ARG A 6 16.66 32.25 -9.32
C ARG A 6 15.85 32.36 -10.62
N LEU A 7 14.91 31.43 -10.82
CA LEU A 7 13.79 31.58 -11.77
C LEU A 7 12.99 32.84 -11.37
N ILE A 8 12.90 33.80 -12.30
CA ILE A 8 12.20 35.07 -12.10
C ILE A 8 10.71 34.84 -12.29
N ALA A 9 9.93 35.03 -11.22
CA ALA A 9 8.48 35.11 -11.27
C ALA A 9 8.04 36.36 -12.06
N SER A 10 7.16 36.19 -13.05
CA SER A 10 6.46 37.29 -13.68
C SER A 10 5.37 37.81 -12.75
N SER A 11 5.48 39.08 -12.38
CA SER A 11 4.55 39.82 -11.53
C SER A 11 3.21 40.14 -12.22
N SER A 12 2.09 39.95 -11.53
CA SER A 12 0.89 40.76 -11.73
C SER A 12 0.17 41.02 -10.40
N SER A 13 -0.43 42.21 -10.32
CA SER A 13 -0.72 43.01 -9.15
C SER A 13 -1.88 42.56 -8.24
N SER A 14 -1.74 42.95 -6.98
CA SER A 14 -2.72 42.93 -5.88
C SER A 14 -4.12 43.43 -6.24
N CYS A 15 -5.15 42.72 -5.76
CA CYS A 15 -6.41 43.36 -5.35
C CYS A 15 -7.01 42.64 -4.13
N THR A 16 -7.68 43.44 -3.31
CA THR A 16 -7.96 43.32 -1.88
C THR A 16 -8.97 42.25 -1.44
N THR A 17 -8.74 41.77 -0.21
CA THR A 17 -9.60 40.96 0.66
C THR A 17 -11.06 41.42 0.76
N THR A 18 -12.00 40.50 0.63
CA THR A 18 -13.28 40.52 1.37
C THR A 18 -13.71 39.09 1.74
N SER A 19 -14.38 39.01 2.89
CA SER A 19 -14.61 37.86 3.75
C SER A 19 -15.75 36.92 3.34
N THR A 20 -15.52 35.62 3.58
CA THR A 20 -16.45 34.57 4.05
C THR A 20 -17.85 34.49 3.41
N ASN A 21 -18.07 33.40 2.66
CA ASN A 21 -19.29 32.61 2.81
C ASN A 21 -19.01 31.13 2.50
N ASN A 22 -19.27 30.28 3.50
CA ASN A 22 -19.28 28.82 3.38
C ASN A 22 -20.45 28.41 2.50
N SER A 23 -20.17 28.07 1.24
CA SER A 23 -20.97 27.11 0.49
C SER A 23 -20.03 26.00 0.07
N SER A 24 -20.30 24.79 0.56
CA SER A 24 -19.67 23.55 0.17
C SER A 24 -19.77 23.38 -1.36
N ILE A 25 -18.70 23.77 -2.05
CA ILE A 25 -18.48 23.46 -3.47
C ILE A 25 -18.20 21.96 -3.49
N HIS A 26 -19.14 21.17 -3.99
CA HIS A 26 -18.80 19.86 -4.55
C HIS A 26 -17.90 20.14 -5.75
N ILE A 27 -16.58 20.15 -5.52
CA ILE A 27 -15.60 20.11 -6.60
C ILE A 27 -15.78 18.71 -7.20
N GLU A 28 -16.43 18.61 -8.35
CA GLU A 28 -16.40 17.36 -9.11
C GLU A 28 -14.92 16.99 -9.33
N GLU A 29 -14.49 15.87 -8.76
CA GLU A 29 -13.11 15.41 -8.93
C GLU A 29 -12.83 15.18 -10.42
N GLY A 30 -11.78 15.83 -10.91
CA GLY A 30 -11.27 15.71 -12.27
C GLY A 30 -10.91 14.26 -12.65
N LEU A 31 -10.89 13.97 -13.95
CA LEU A 31 -10.64 12.63 -14.49
C LEU A 31 -9.24 12.14 -14.11
N ALA A 32 -8.23 13.00 -14.24
CA ALA A 32 -6.85 12.71 -13.85
C ALA A 32 -6.72 12.35 -12.36
N SER A 33 -7.42 13.08 -11.48
CA SER A 33 -7.45 12.80 -10.04
C SER A 33 -8.07 11.42 -9.75
N LYS A 34 -9.17 11.07 -10.41
CA LYS A 34 -9.80 9.74 -10.30
C LYS A 34 -8.86 8.62 -10.71
N PHE A 35 -8.10 8.79 -11.80
CA PHE A 35 -7.12 7.79 -12.21
C PHE A 35 -5.94 7.70 -11.25
N TRP A 36 -5.44 8.81 -10.73
CA TRP A 36 -4.39 8.80 -9.71
C TRP A 36 -4.80 8.01 -8.46
N ILE A 37 -6.06 8.17 -8.01
CA ILE A 37 -6.61 7.39 -6.89
C ILE A 37 -6.75 5.91 -7.26
N LYS A 38 -7.29 5.62 -8.46
CA LYS A 38 -7.52 4.25 -8.94
C LYS A 38 -6.23 3.45 -9.10
N PHE A 39 -5.16 4.09 -9.57
CA PHE A 39 -3.84 3.50 -9.79
C PHE A 39 -2.82 3.90 -8.71
N ARG A 40 -3.31 4.21 -7.50
CA ARG A 40 -2.47 4.52 -6.34
C ARG A 40 -1.54 3.36 -5.98
N ARG A 41 -1.95 2.13 -6.29
CA ARG A 41 -1.12 0.95 -6.10
C ARG A 41 0.21 1.11 -6.84
N GLU A 42 0.19 1.50 -8.11
CA GLU A 42 1.37 1.66 -8.96
C GLU A 42 2.33 2.76 -8.45
N SER A 43 1.79 3.86 -7.92
CA SER A 43 2.63 4.92 -7.32
C SER A 43 3.33 4.43 -6.05
N VAL A 44 2.66 3.61 -5.24
CA VAL A 44 3.29 2.92 -4.10
C VAL A 44 4.39 1.98 -4.57
N PHE A 45 4.16 1.14 -5.58
CA PHE A 45 5.22 0.27 -6.10
C PHE A 45 6.45 1.04 -6.60
N SER A 46 6.23 2.19 -7.25
CA SER A 46 7.30 3.08 -7.73
C SER A 46 8.20 3.57 -6.59
N MET A 47 7.61 4.03 -5.47
CA MET A 47 8.34 4.47 -4.28
C MET A 47 9.24 3.36 -3.72
N TYR A 48 8.73 2.14 -3.69
CA TYR A 48 9.39 0.99 -3.10
C TYR A 48 10.36 0.28 -4.06
N THR A 49 10.55 0.81 -5.28
CA THR A 49 11.57 0.27 -6.17
C THR A 49 12.96 0.39 -5.52
N PRO A 50 13.86 -0.57 -5.77
CA PRO A 50 15.17 -0.54 -5.12
C PRO A 50 16.01 0.68 -5.56
N PHE A 51 15.74 1.21 -6.76
CA PHE A 51 16.33 2.46 -7.25
C PHE A 51 15.91 3.66 -6.42
N ILE A 52 14.60 3.88 -6.22
CA ILE A 52 14.07 5.02 -5.47
C ILE A 52 14.50 4.97 -4.00
N ILE A 53 14.42 3.81 -3.34
CA ILE A 53 14.90 3.67 -1.95
C ILE A 53 16.40 3.99 -1.84
N SER A 54 17.22 3.54 -2.80
CA SER A 54 18.66 3.85 -2.83
C SER A 54 18.92 5.35 -3.08
N LEU A 55 18.13 5.99 -3.94
CA LEU A 55 18.23 7.42 -4.24
C LEU A 55 17.85 8.24 -3.01
N ALA A 56 16.73 7.91 -2.38
CA ALA A 56 16.20 8.56 -1.18
C ALA A 56 17.15 8.46 0.03
N SER A 57 17.88 7.35 0.14
CA SER A 57 18.84 7.13 1.24
C SER A 57 20.21 7.76 0.98
N GLY A 58 20.46 8.23 -0.24
CA GLY A 58 21.76 8.74 -0.68
C GLY A 58 22.80 7.65 -0.93
N THR A 59 22.44 6.36 -0.89
CA THR A 59 23.37 5.23 -1.09
C THR A 59 23.38 4.68 -2.52
N LEU A 60 22.56 5.22 -3.42
CA LEU A 60 22.62 4.86 -4.84
C LEU A 60 24.04 5.08 -5.35
N LYS A 61 24.57 4.14 -6.13
CA LYS A 61 25.89 4.33 -6.75
C LYS A 61 25.77 5.36 -7.87
N ILE A 62 26.73 6.27 -7.96
CA ILE A 62 26.71 7.34 -8.97
C ILE A 62 26.61 6.82 -10.40
N ASP A 63 27.21 5.66 -10.71
CA ASP A 63 27.13 5.06 -12.05
C ASP A 63 25.73 4.56 -12.43
N SER A 64 24.95 4.13 -11.44
CA SER A 64 23.53 3.80 -11.60
C SER A 64 22.72 5.05 -11.89
N PHE A 65 22.97 6.14 -11.14
CA PHE A 65 22.30 7.42 -11.38
C PHE A 65 22.64 8.00 -12.76
N ARG A 66 23.90 7.90 -13.20
CA ARG A 66 24.31 8.27 -14.56
C ARG A 66 23.65 7.41 -15.64
N HIS A 67 23.41 6.12 -15.36
CA HIS A 67 22.68 5.26 -16.30
C HIS A 67 21.24 5.75 -16.45
N TYR A 68 20.58 5.99 -15.32
CA TYR A 68 19.25 6.56 -15.26
C TYR A 68 19.14 7.85 -16.06
N LEU A 69 20.00 8.85 -15.82
CA LEU A 69 19.98 10.11 -16.58
C LEU A 69 20.21 9.91 -18.09
N SER A 70 21.08 8.97 -18.46
CA SER A 70 21.29 8.63 -19.87
C SER A 70 20.00 8.08 -20.50
N GLN A 71 19.30 7.16 -19.83
CA GLN A 71 18.03 6.62 -20.31
C GLN A 71 16.93 7.69 -20.32
N ASP A 72 16.88 8.53 -19.29
CA ASP A 72 15.93 9.62 -19.15
C ASP A 72 16.08 10.65 -20.28
N SER A 73 17.32 10.94 -20.71
CA SER A 73 17.56 11.82 -21.85
C SER A 73 16.97 11.31 -23.17
N HIS A 74 16.90 9.98 -23.38
CA HIS A 74 16.22 9.38 -24.53
C HIS A 74 14.70 9.49 -24.36
N PHE A 75 14.21 9.22 -23.16
CA PHE A 75 12.78 9.34 -22.84
C PHE A 75 12.27 10.78 -23.03
N LEU A 76 12.96 11.78 -22.49
CA LEU A 76 12.58 13.19 -22.58
C LEU A 76 12.57 13.72 -24.03
N LYS A 77 13.43 13.20 -24.92
CA LYS A 77 13.36 13.50 -26.37
C LYS A 77 12.04 13.02 -26.97
N SER A 78 11.65 11.79 -26.67
CA SER A 78 10.35 11.24 -27.09
C SER A 78 9.17 11.95 -26.42
N PHE A 79 9.33 12.35 -25.15
CA PHE A 79 8.31 13.08 -24.39
C PHE A 79 8.06 14.48 -24.97
N ALA A 80 9.12 15.21 -25.33
CA ALA A 80 9.00 16.51 -26.01
C ALA A 80 8.33 16.37 -27.39
N HIS A 81 8.66 15.30 -28.14
CA HIS A 81 8.03 15.04 -29.43
C HIS A 81 6.55 14.62 -29.30
N ALA A 82 6.19 13.89 -28.24
CA ALA A 82 4.80 13.58 -27.95
C ALA A 82 3.97 14.84 -27.64
N PHE A 83 4.52 15.79 -26.87
CA PHE A 83 3.87 17.09 -26.68
C PHE A 83 3.72 17.88 -27.98
N GLU A 84 4.73 17.86 -28.85
CA GLU A 84 4.64 18.50 -30.18
C GLU A 84 3.48 17.91 -31.00
N LEU A 85 3.37 16.58 -31.05
CA LEU A 85 2.26 15.91 -31.75
C LEU A 85 0.90 16.20 -31.10
N ALA A 86 0.83 16.27 -29.76
CA ALA A 86 -0.38 16.65 -29.05
C ALA A 86 -0.79 18.11 -29.35
N GLU A 87 0.17 19.04 -29.40
CA GLU A 87 -0.04 20.44 -29.77
C GLU A 87 -0.58 20.56 -31.20
N GLU A 88 -0.03 19.81 -32.17
CA GLU A 88 -0.52 19.77 -33.55
C GLU A 88 -1.93 19.17 -33.68
N CYS A 89 -2.33 18.34 -32.72
CA CYS A 89 -3.60 17.64 -32.71
C CYS A 89 -4.70 18.38 -31.93
N ALA A 90 -4.34 19.27 -31.01
CA ALA A 90 -5.29 20.09 -30.28
C ALA A 90 -5.97 21.09 -31.23
N ASP A 91 -7.30 21.23 -31.16
CA ASP A 91 -8.03 22.21 -31.96
C ASP A 91 -8.08 23.59 -31.29
N ASP A 92 -8.24 23.60 -29.96
CA ASP A 92 -8.36 24.79 -29.12
C ASP A 92 -7.01 25.51 -28.90
N ASP A 93 -6.97 26.82 -29.12
CA ASP A 93 -5.73 27.61 -29.04
C ASP A 93 -5.18 27.71 -27.61
N GLU A 94 -6.04 27.72 -26.59
CA GLU A 94 -5.60 27.68 -25.19
C GLU A 94 -4.94 26.34 -24.86
N ALA A 95 -5.52 25.22 -25.32
CA ALA A 95 -4.92 23.90 -25.19
C ALA A 95 -3.56 23.79 -25.91
N LYS A 96 -3.43 24.37 -27.12
CA LYS A 96 -2.14 24.43 -27.83
C LYS A 96 -1.10 25.19 -27.04
N LEU A 97 -1.45 26.39 -26.55
CA LEU A 97 -0.54 27.23 -25.76
C LEU A 97 -0.06 26.50 -24.49
N ALA A 98 -0.98 25.92 -23.72
CA ALA A 98 -0.64 25.15 -22.53
C ALA A 98 0.26 23.94 -22.86
N THR A 99 -0.03 23.21 -23.93
CA THR A 99 0.82 22.09 -24.39
C THR A 99 2.23 22.57 -24.78
N SER A 100 2.33 23.70 -25.47
CA SER A 100 3.60 24.29 -25.91
C SER A 100 4.46 24.74 -24.74
N GLU A 101 3.85 25.30 -23.69
CA GLU A 101 4.52 25.66 -22.44
C GLU A 101 5.08 24.44 -21.71
N LEU A 102 4.29 23.37 -21.59
CA LEU A 102 4.74 22.09 -21.01
C LEU A 102 5.92 21.51 -21.81
N ARG A 103 5.83 21.49 -23.15
CA ARG A 103 6.94 21.07 -24.03
C ARG A 103 8.20 21.89 -23.79
N LYS A 104 8.07 23.21 -23.63
CA LYS A 104 9.22 24.10 -23.37
C LYS A 104 9.91 23.73 -22.06
N GLY A 105 9.16 23.43 -21.00
CA GLY A 105 9.73 22.97 -19.72
C GLY A 105 10.54 21.68 -19.88
N VAL A 106 10.04 20.71 -20.64
CA VAL A 106 10.76 19.45 -20.94
C VAL A 106 12.06 19.71 -21.71
N LEU A 107 12.04 20.62 -22.70
CA LEU A 107 13.24 20.98 -23.47
C LEU A 107 14.28 21.73 -22.61
N GLU A 108 13.85 22.50 -21.62
CA GLU A 108 14.73 23.14 -20.65
C GLU A 108 15.38 22.09 -19.72
N GLU A 109 14.62 21.13 -19.21
CA GLU A 109 15.15 20.01 -18.41
C GLU A 109 16.18 19.19 -19.22
N LEU A 110 15.87 18.85 -20.47
CA LEU A 110 16.79 18.12 -21.34
C LEU A 110 18.12 18.87 -21.55
N LYS A 111 18.08 20.20 -21.69
CA LYS A 111 19.30 21.03 -21.79
C LYS A 111 20.10 21.00 -20.48
N MET A 112 19.42 21.08 -19.34
CA MET A 112 20.04 20.99 -18.02
C MET A 112 20.73 19.64 -17.82
N GLN A 113 20.05 18.52 -18.12
CA GLN A 113 20.62 17.18 -18.02
C GLN A 113 21.87 17.02 -18.89
N ASN A 114 21.82 17.49 -20.14
CA ASN A 114 22.99 17.44 -21.04
C ASN A 114 24.19 18.22 -20.45
N SER A 115 23.96 19.40 -19.86
CA SER A 115 25.04 20.16 -19.22
C SER A 115 25.65 19.44 -18.01
N PHE A 116 24.85 18.70 -17.22
CA PHE A 116 25.37 17.89 -16.11
C PHE A 116 26.19 16.68 -16.61
N VAL A 117 25.76 16.05 -17.70
CA VAL A 117 26.48 14.95 -18.34
C VAL A 117 27.84 15.42 -18.86
N GLU A 118 27.91 16.62 -19.46
CA GLU A 118 29.17 17.24 -19.91
C GLU A 118 30.10 17.57 -18.72
N GLU A 119 29.57 18.12 -17.62
CA GLU A 119 30.35 18.46 -16.41
C GLU A 119 30.93 17.23 -15.70
N TRP A 120 30.25 16.07 -15.80
CA TRP A 120 30.64 14.84 -15.10
C TRP A 120 31.67 13.97 -15.85
N GLY A 121 32.18 14.45 -16.98
CA GLY A 121 33.31 13.85 -17.67
C GLY A 121 33.01 12.45 -18.24
N THR A 122 31.75 12.15 -18.55
CA THR A 122 31.42 10.94 -19.33
C THR A 122 32.00 11.07 -20.72
N ASP A 123 32.82 10.10 -21.12
CA ASP A 123 33.33 9.97 -22.48
C ASP A 123 32.14 9.93 -23.47
N PRO A 124 31.98 10.92 -24.35
CA PRO A 124 30.85 10.99 -25.29
C PRO A 124 30.80 9.80 -26.27
N GLY A 125 31.85 8.97 -26.34
CA GLY A 125 31.90 7.73 -27.12
C GLY A 125 31.31 6.48 -26.45
N LYS A 126 30.90 6.53 -25.17
CA LYS A 126 30.15 5.45 -24.51
C LYS A 126 28.67 5.81 -24.43
N GLU A 127 28.01 5.93 -25.58
CA GLU A 127 26.56 5.95 -25.63
C GLU A 127 26.07 4.64 -25.01
N ARG A 128 25.51 4.72 -23.80
CA ARG A 128 25.00 3.54 -23.09
C ARG A 128 23.77 3.09 -23.86
N THR A 129 23.81 1.85 -24.37
CA THR A 129 22.71 1.24 -25.12
C THR A 129 21.39 1.46 -24.40
N VAL A 130 20.39 1.96 -25.13
CA VAL A 130 19.03 2.15 -24.60
C VAL A 130 18.50 0.80 -24.15
N ASN A 131 18.04 0.71 -22.90
CA ASN A 131 17.54 -0.52 -22.33
C ASN A 131 16.11 -0.81 -22.84
N SER A 132 15.67 -2.06 -22.71
CA SER A 132 14.37 -2.48 -23.24
C SER A 132 13.18 -1.79 -22.59
N ALA A 133 13.27 -1.35 -21.32
CA ALA A 133 12.18 -0.67 -20.65
C ALA A 133 11.99 0.75 -21.22
N THR A 134 13.09 1.48 -21.41
CA THR A 134 13.08 2.79 -22.05
C THR A 134 12.54 2.72 -23.48
N VAL A 135 13.00 1.74 -24.29
CA VAL A 135 12.47 1.54 -25.66
C VAL A 135 10.97 1.28 -25.65
N LYS A 136 10.50 0.34 -24.80
CA LYS A 136 9.06 0.03 -24.70
C LYS A 136 8.24 1.26 -24.33
N TYR A 137 8.75 2.08 -23.41
CA TYR A 137 8.03 3.26 -22.97
C TYR A 137 7.99 4.33 -24.07
N THR A 138 9.13 4.63 -24.71
CA THR A 138 9.16 5.60 -25.82
C THR A 138 8.32 5.15 -27.00
N ASP A 139 8.33 3.85 -27.34
CA ASP A 139 7.53 3.30 -28.43
C ASP A 139 6.03 3.40 -28.12
N PHE A 140 5.61 3.06 -26.91
CA PHE A 140 4.24 3.21 -26.44
C PHE A 140 3.77 4.67 -26.54
N LEU A 141 4.57 5.60 -26.03
CA LEU A 141 4.22 7.01 -26.01
C LEU A 141 4.12 7.59 -27.43
N LEU A 142 5.11 7.32 -28.29
CA LEU A 142 5.13 7.83 -29.66
C LEU A 142 4.06 7.17 -30.54
N ALA A 143 3.77 5.88 -30.34
CA ALA A 143 2.66 5.22 -31.01
C ALA A 143 1.32 5.88 -30.63
N THR A 144 1.11 6.14 -29.35
CA THR A 144 -0.08 6.84 -28.84
C THR A 144 -0.19 8.24 -29.44
N ALA A 145 0.90 9.02 -29.41
CA ALA A 145 0.97 10.37 -29.97
C ALA A 145 0.75 10.42 -31.49
N SER A 146 1.12 9.36 -32.20
CA SER A 146 0.85 9.20 -33.63
C SER A 146 -0.56 8.68 -33.94
N GLY A 147 -1.42 8.52 -32.92
CA GLY A 147 -2.77 7.99 -33.05
C GLY A 147 -2.86 6.47 -33.29
N LYS A 148 -1.77 5.73 -33.08
CA LYS A 148 -1.73 4.26 -33.17
C LYS A 148 -2.12 3.63 -31.82
N VAL A 149 -3.37 3.85 -31.42
CA VAL A 149 -3.94 3.31 -30.18
C VAL A 149 -4.73 2.04 -30.51
N GLU A 150 -4.46 0.96 -29.77
CA GLU A 150 -5.16 -0.32 -29.97
C GLU A 150 -6.67 -0.15 -29.76
N GLY A 151 -7.47 -0.72 -30.67
CA GLY A 151 -8.93 -0.58 -30.64
C GLY A 151 -9.47 0.73 -31.22
N VAL A 152 -8.60 1.67 -31.61
CA VAL A 152 -8.98 2.93 -32.24
C VAL A 152 -8.57 2.92 -33.71
N LYS A 153 -9.48 3.32 -34.62
CA LYS A 153 -9.08 3.65 -35.99
C LYS A 153 -8.28 4.96 -35.94
N GLY A 154 -6.97 4.89 -36.17
CA GLY A 154 -6.10 6.06 -36.19
C GLY A 154 -6.60 7.12 -37.20
N PRO A 155 -6.27 8.41 -36.97
CA PRO A 155 -6.72 9.48 -37.84
C PRO A 155 -6.23 9.24 -39.27
N GLY A 156 -7.17 9.08 -40.20
CA GLY A 156 -6.85 9.04 -41.63
C GLY A 156 -6.39 10.41 -42.14
N LYS A 157 -5.96 10.49 -43.40
CA LYS A 157 -5.57 11.76 -44.05
C LYS A 157 -6.66 12.86 -44.05
N LEU A 158 -7.91 12.51 -43.73
CA LEU A 158 -9.07 13.39 -43.69
C LEU A 158 -9.66 13.52 -42.26
N ALA A 159 -8.83 13.33 -41.23
CA ALA A 159 -9.30 13.41 -39.84
C ALA A 159 -9.91 14.78 -39.51
N THR A 160 -11.08 14.76 -38.91
CA THR A 160 -11.79 15.95 -38.42
C THR A 160 -11.03 16.59 -37.23
N PRO A 161 -11.20 17.90 -36.96
CA PRO A 161 -10.59 18.54 -35.79
C PRO A 161 -10.91 17.82 -34.46
N PHE A 162 -12.12 17.28 -34.36
CA PHE A 162 -12.53 16.44 -33.23
C PHE A 162 -11.67 15.16 -33.12
N GLU A 163 -11.51 14.41 -34.21
CA GLU A 163 -10.66 13.19 -34.22
C GLU A 163 -9.20 13.48 -33.89
N ARG A 164 -8.68 14.65 -34.26
CA ARG A 164 -7.33 15.07 -33.88
C ARG A 164 -7.25 15.41 -32.39
N THR A 165 -8.22 16.15 -31.86
CA THR A 165 -8.28 16.48 -30.42
C THR A 165 -8.33 15.23 -29.54
N LYS A 166 -8.98 14.15 -30.00
CA LYS A 166 -8.96 12.85 -29.30
C LYS A 166 -7.55 12.26 -29.18
N VAL A 167 -6.73 12.38 -30.22
CA VAL A 167 -5.33 11.93 -30.17
C VAL A 167 -4.54 12.77 -29.17
N ALA A 168 -4.78 14.09 -29.09
CA ALA A 168 -4.18 14.93 -28.07
C ALA A 168 -4.58 14.48 -26.65
N ALA A 169 -5.85 14.16 -26.41
CA ALA A 169 -6.33 13.61 -25.14
C ALA A 169 -5.67 12.27 -24.80
N TYR A 170 -5.59 11.32 -25.74
CA TYR A 170 -4.90 10.04 -25.56
C TYR A 170 -3.40 10.23 -25.27
N THR A 171 -2.77 11.19 -25.92
CA THR A 171 -1.35 11.51 -25.70
C THR A 171 -1.14 12.03 -24.30
N LEU A 172 -1.94 13.00 -23.85
CA LEU A 172 -1.89 13.51 -22.49
C LEU A 172 -2.16 12.40 -21.47
N ALA A 173 -3.10 11.49 -21.72
CA ALA A 173 -3.36 10.36 -20.84
C ALA A 173 -2.13 9.46 -20.62
N ALA A 174 -1.30 9.28 -21.66
CA ALA A 174 -0.04 8.55 -21.59
C ALA A 174 1.10 9.34 -20.94
N MET A 175 0.99 10.67 -20.83
CA MET A 175 2.02 11.59 -20.31
C MET A 175 1.76 12.04 -18.87
N THR A 176 0.50 12.28 -18.49
CA THR A 176 0.09 12.75 -17.17
C THR A 176 0.64 11.88 -16.02
N PRO A 177 0.63 10.53 -16.11
CA PRO A 177 1.22 9.67 -15.08
C PRO A 177 2.67 9.99 -14.74
N CYS A 178 3.51 10.24 -15.75
CA CYS A 178 4.92 10.60 -15.56
C CYS A 178 5.04 11.90 -14.75
N MET A 179 4.37 12.96 -15.21
CA MET A 179 4.41 14.28 -14.55
C MET A 179 3.90 14.19 -13.10
N ARG A 180 2.79 13.50 -12.89
CA ARG A 180 2.18 13.32 -11.57
C ARG A 180 3.04 12.47 -10.64
N LEU A 181 3.58 11.36 -11.13
CA LEU A 181 4.40 10.44 -10.34
C LEU A 181 5.70 11.09 -9.87
N TYR A 182 6.41 11.79 -10.76
CA TYR A 182 7.63 12.50 -10.38
C TYR A 182 7.37 13.64 -9.39
N SER A 183 6.25 14.36 -9.57
CA SER A 183 5.79 15.38 -8.64
C SER A 183 5.54 14.79 -7.24
N PHE A 184 4.85 13.65 -7.18
CA PHE A 184 4.59 12.90 -5.96
C PHE A 184 5.88 12.39 -5.30
N LEU A 185 6.74 11.70 -6.04
CA LEU A 185 8.03 11.20 -5.55
C LEU A 185 8.91 12.34 -5.02
N GLY A 186 8.98 13.47 -5.74
CA GLY A 186 9.71 14.65 -5.30
C GLY A 186 9.27 15.10 -3.90
N LYS A 187 7.97 15.22 -3.65
CA LYS A 187 7.43 15.62 -2.33
C LYS A 187 7.71 14.58 -1.24
N GLU A 188 7.49 13.30 -1.53
CA GLU A 188 7.76 12.22 -0.57
C GLU A 188 9.23 12.16 -0.18
N LEU A 189 10.15 12.31 -1.15
CA LEU A 189 11.59 12.30 -0.89
C LEU A 189 12.07 13.57 -0.20
N GLN A 190 11.49 14.73 -0.53
CA GLN A 190 11.82 16.00 0.12
C GLN A 190 11.53 15.95 1.63
N ALA A 191 10.46 15.27 2.04
CA ALA A 191 10.09 15.10 3.44
C ALA A 191 11.09 14.24 4.24
N LEU A 192 11.97 13.49 3.56
CA LEU A 192 12.99 12.66 4.19
C LEU A 192 14.35 13.36 4.34
N LEU A 193 14.55 14.47 3.63
CA LEU A 193 15.80 15.23 3.71
C LEU A 193 15.92 15.95 5.05
N ASP A 194 17.11 15.89 5.64
CA ASP A 194 17.48 16.78 6.73
C ASP A 194 17.72 18.18 6.12
N PRO A 195 16.95 19.22 6.51
CA PRO A 195 17.11 20.57 5.99
C PRO A 195 18.53 21.13 6.14
N GLU A 196 19.29 20.63 7.13
CA GLU A 196 20.64 21.07 7.44
C GLU A 196 21.73 20.21 6.76
N ASP A 197 21.37 19.12 6.06
CA ASP A 197 22.32 18.24 5.37
C ASP A 197 22.42 18.53 3.87
N ASP A 198 23.25 19.52 3.52
CA ASP A 198 23.58 19.85 2.12
C ASP A 198 24.44 18.78 1.42
N ARG A 199 24.81 17.69 2.10
CA ARG A 199 25.71 16.65 1.55
C ARG A 199 24.96 15.54 0.83
N HIS A 200 23.62 15.53 0.84
CA HIS A 200 22.86 14.48 0.17
C HIS A 200 23.14 14.49 -1.35
N PRO A 201 23.72 13.40 -1.93
CA PRO A 201 24.23 13.43 -3.31
C PRO A 201 23.19 13.77 -4.38
N TYR A 202 21.92 13.44 -4.10
CA TYR A 202 20.79 13.60 -5.04
C TYR A 202 19.85 14.73 -4.66
N LYS A 203 20.24 15.62 -3.73
CA LYS A 203 19.38 16.71 -3.24
C LYS A 203 18.83 17.58 -4.38
N LYS A 204 19.66 17.93 -5.35
CA LYS A 204 19.24 18.76 -6.51
C LYS A 204 18.10 18.12 -7.30
N TRP A 205 18.17 16.81 -7.55
CA TRP A 205 17.11 16.09 -8.25
C TRP A 205 15.81 16.13 -7.44
N ILE A 206 15.89 15.90 -6.13
CA ILE A 206 14.73 15.94 -5.22
C ILE A 206 14.12 17.34 -5.16
N ASP A 207 14.95 18.37 -5.03
CA ASP A 207 14.53 19.78 -4.99
C ASP A 207 13.84 20.19 -6.30
N SER A 208 14.33 19.74 -7.47
CA SER A 208 13.72 20.02 -8.77
C SER A 208 12.30 19.48 -8.88
N TYR A 209 12.09 18.18 -8.59
CA TYR A 209 10.76 17.56 -8.71
C TYR A 209 9.79 17.95 -7.58
N SER A 210 10.30 18.39 -6.44
CA SER A 210 9.47 18.92 -5.34
C SER A 210 9.17 20.44 -5.45
N SER A 211 9.80 21.13 -6.41
CA SER A 211 9.66 22.57 -6.63
C SER A 211 8.24 22.98 -7.02
N GLU A 212 7.79 24.15 -6.58
CA GLU A 212 6.46 24.68 -6.93
C GLU A 212 6.23 24.77 -8.44
N SER A 213 7.27 25.08 -9.22
CA SER A 213 7.19 25.11 -10.69
C SER A 213 6.89 23.74 -11.28
N PHE A 214 7.55 22.67 -10.83
CA PHE A 214 7.29 21.33 -11.36
C PHE A 214 5.89 20.84 -10.94
N GLN A 215 5.47 21.16 -9.72
CA GLN A 215 4.14 20.84 -9.22
C GLN A 215 3.05 21.54 -10.05
N ALA A 216 3.26 22.81 -10.41
CA ALA A 216 2.37 23.55 -11.29
C ALA A 216 2.28 22.93 -12.69
N SER A 217 3.40 22.50 -13.28
CA SER A 217 3.39 21.79 -14.57
C SER A 217 2.66 20.44 -14.52
N ALA A 218 2.81 19.69 -13.42
CA ALA A 218 2.06 18.46 -13.23
C ALA A 218 0.55 18.71 -13.16
N LEU A 219 0.11 19.70 -12.38
CA LEU A 219 -1.29 20.11 -12.31
C LEU A 219 -1.81 20.62 -13.67
N GLN A 220 -1.05 21.45 -14.38
CA GLN A 220 -1.43 21.93 -15.72
C GLN A 220 -1.60 20.77 -16.71
N THR A 221 -0.81 19.70 -16.58
CA THR A 221 -0.95 18.49 -17.41
C THR A 221 -2.23 17.71 -17.05
N GLU A 222 -2.59 17.64 -15.76
CA GLU A 222 -3.86 17.04 -15.29
C GLU A 222 -5.08 17.84 -15.77
N ASP A 223 -5.06 19.17 -15.60
CA ASP A 223 -6.15 20.07 -16.02
C ASP A 223 -6.38 20.01 -17.53
N LEU A 224 -5.30 19.91 -18.31
CA LEU A 224 -5.39 19.80 -19.76
C LEU A 224 -5.97 18.46 -20.21
N LEU A 225 -5.59 17.35 -19.54
CA LEU A 225 -6.20 16.04 -19.79
C LEU A 225 -7.71 16.09 -19.49
N ASP A 226 -8.10 16.68 -18.36
CA ASP A 226 -9.49 16.81 -17.97
C ASP A 226 -10.28 17.62 -19.00
N LYS A 227 -9.75 18.79 -19.41
CA LYS A 227 -10.35 19.66 -20.42
C LYS A 227 -10.55 18.95 -21.76
N LEU A 228 -9.54 18.24 -22.26
CA LEU A 228 -9.64 17.54 -23.55
C LEU A 228 -10.54 16.29 -23.47
N SER A 229 -10.82 15.78 -22.27
CA SER A 229 -11.64 14.59 -22.06
C SER A 229 -13.14 14.88 -21.92
N VAL A 230 -13.56 16.14 -21.77
CA VAL A 230 -14.98 16.52 -21.52
C VAL A 230 -15.94 16.01 -22.59
N SER A 231 -15.50 15.95 -23.85
CA SER A 231 -16.34 15.61 -25.00
C SER A 231 -16.24 14.14 -25.45
N LEU A 232 -15.47 13.33 -24.73
CA LEU A 232 -15.23 11.92 -25.07
C LEU A 232 -16.41 11.04 -24.68
N THR A 233 -16.64 9.97 -25.43
CA THR A 233 -17.62 8.94 -25.05
C THR A 233 -17.10 8.06 -23.91
N SER A 234 -17.97 7.28 -23.28
CA SER A 234 -17.57 6.32 -22.26
C SER A 234 -16.52 5.32 -22.76
N GLU A 235 -16.63 4.82 -24.00
CA GLU A 235 -15.62 3.91 -24.55
C GLU A 235 -14.26 4.58 -24.76
N GLU A 236 -14.25 5.88 -25.08
CA GLU A 236 -13.04 6.67 -25.26
C GLU A 236 -12.39 6.99 -23.90
N LEU A 237 -13.18 7.24 -22.86
CA LEU A 237 -12.69 7.38 -21.48
C LEU A 237 -12.09 6.07 -20.95
N ASP A 238 -12.65 4.91 -21.30
CA ASP A 238 -12.05 3.60 -20.97
C ASP A 238 -10.69 3.41 -21.65
N ILE A 239 -10.48 3.99 -22.85
CA ILE A 239 -9.18 3.99 -23.53
C ILE A 239 -8.19 4.92 -22.80
N ILE A 240 -8.61 6.13 -22.44
CA ILE A 240 -7.79 7.07 -21.64
C ILE A 240 -7.32 6.38 -20.35
N GLU A 241 -8.21 5.69 -19.65
CA GLU A 241 -7.87 4.96 -18.42
C GLU A 241 -6.78 3.90 -18.67
N LYS A 242 -6.92 3.09 -19.74
CA LYS A 242 -5.95 2.06 -20.09
C LYS A 242 -4.58 2.65 -20.43
N LEU A 243 -4.55 3.77 -21.15
CA LEU A 243 -3.30 4.48 -21.50
C LEU A 243 -2.61 5.01 -20.24
N TYR A 244 -3.38 5.64 -19.34
CA TYR A 244 -2.88 6.14 -18.06
C TYR A 244 -2.28 5.00 -17.21
N HIS A 245 -3.01 3.90 -17.08
CA HIS A 245 -2.55 2.73 -16.33
C HIS A 245 -1.30 2.11 -16.97
N GLN A 246 -1.25 1.99 -18.29
CA GLN A 246 -0.10 1.44 -18.99
C GLN A 246 1.15 2.30 -18.80
N ALA A 247 1.02 3.62 -18.82
CA ALA A 247 2.12 4.54 -18.51
C ALA A 247 2.62 4.36 -17.07
N MET A 248 1.73 4.24 -16.08
CA MET A 248 2.13 3.95 -14.68
C MET A 248 2.95 2.65 -14.56
N LYS A 249 2.59 1.59 -15.29
CA LYS A 249 3.37 0.34 -15.31
C LYS A 249 4.75 0.51 -15.94
N LEU A 250 4.82 1.26 -17.05
CA LEU A 250 6.06 1.52 -17.76
C LEU A 250 7.03 2.38 -16.94
N GLU A 251 6.52 3.29 -16.10
CA GLU A 251 7.33 4.03 -15.13
C GLU A 251 7.99 3.10 -14.10
N ILE A 252 7.23 2.16 -13.52
CA ILE A 252 7.78 1.18 -12.59
C ILE A 252 8.86 0.33 -13.28
N ASP A 253 8.58 -0.16 -14.49
CA ASP A 253 9.53 -0.93 -15.29
C ASP A 253 10.79 -0.11 -15.62
N PHE A 254 10.64 1.20 -15.88
CA PHE A 254 11.75 2.12 -16.10
C PHE A 254 12.65 2.23 -14.86
N PHE A 255 12.09 2.36 -13.66
CA PHE A 255 12.87 2.35 -12.41
C PHE A 255 13.52 0.99 -12.10
N LEU A 256 12.82 -0.12 -12.37
CA LEU A 256 13.32 -1.48 -12.14
C LEU A 256 14.45 -1.87 -13.10
N ALA A 257 14.47 -1.32 -14.32
CA ALA A 257 15.50 -1.58 -15.32
C ALA A 257 16.85 -0.93 -14.97
N GLN A 258 16.89 -0.03 -13.98
CA GLN A 258 18.12 0.66 -13.61
C GLN A 258 19.12 -0.30 -12.96
N PRO A 259 20.40 -0.30 -13.38
CA PRO A 259 21.39 -1.23 -12.83
C PRO A 259 21.69 -0.87 -11.38
N LEU A 260 21.71 -1.87 -10.51
CA LEU A 260 22.02 -1.70 -9.09
C LEU A 260 23.14 -2.66 -8.69
N ALA A 261 24.29 -2.10 -8.34
CA ALA A 261 25.46 -2.87 -7.91
C ALA A 261 25.65 -2.85 -6.39
N GLN A 262 24.80 -2.14 -5.65
CA GLN A 262 24.72 -2.18 -4.20
C GLN A 262 23.63 -3.14 -3.73
N PRO A 263 23.76 -3.76 -2.54
CA PRO A 263 22.67 -4.45 -1.88
C PRO A 263 21.49 -3.50 -1.62
N THR A 264 20.26 -4.04 -1.69
CA THR A 264 19.04 -3.25 -1.47
C THR A 264 18.16 -3.91 -0.43
N VAL A 265 17.50 -3.10 0.40
CA VAL A 265 16.65 -3.58 1.50
C VAL A 265 15.23 -3.98 1.06
N ALA A 266 14.85 -3.62 -0.17
CA ALA A 266 13.62 -4.02 -0.82
C ALA A 266 13.89 -4.45 -2.29
N PRO A 267 13.04 -5.32 -2.87
CA PRO A 267 12.06 -6.12 -2.13
C PRO A 267 12.76 -7.11 -1.20
N LEU A 268 12.13 -7.48 -0.09
CA LEU A 268 12.70 -8.34 0.95
C LEU A 268 13.13 -9.70 0.40
N THR A 269 12.41 -10.19 -0.59
CA THR A 269 12.67 -11.47 -1.27
C THR A 269 13.80 -11.41 -2.30
N LYS A 270 14.39 -10.23 -2.56
CA LYS A 270 15.52 -10.10 -3.47
C LYS A 270 16.75 -10.79 -2.91
N GLY A 271 17.27 -11.77 -3.65
CA GLY A 271 18.43 -12.57 -3.21
C GLY A 271 18.07 -13.71 -2.26
N HIS A 272 16.76 -13.98 -2.04
CA HIS A 272 16.29 -15.13 -1.27
C HIS A 272 16.80 -16.44 -1.89
N ASN A 273 17.51 -17.25 -1.10
CA ASN A 273 17.95 -18.58 -1.50
C ASN A 273 17.02 -19.62 -0.86
N PRO A 274 16.08 -20.26 -1.58
CA PRO A 274 15.12 -21.18 -0.98
C PRO A 274 15.73 -22.44 -0.33
N ALA A 275 17.00 -22.76 -0.62
CA ALA A 275 17.72 -23.85 0.03
C ALA A 275 18.20 -23.48 1.45
N GLU A 276 18.58 -22.22 1.65
CA GLU A 276 19.20 -21.73 2.89
C GLU A 276 18.25 -20.86 3.73
N ASP A 277 17.35 -20.14 3.07
CA ASP A 277 16.48 -19.12 3.65
C ASP A 277 15.03 -19.61 3.70
N ARG A 278 14.31 -19.21 4.74
CA ARG A 278 12.87 -19.39 4.89
C ARG A 278 12.22 -18.07 5.30
N LEU A 279 11.17 -17.68 4.59
CA LEU A 279 10.34 -16.54 4.95
C LEU A 279 9.07 -17.04 5.64
N VAL A 280 8.89 -16.71 6.92
CA VAL A 280 7.69 -17.10 7.69
C VAL A 280 6.84 -15.86 7.91
N ILE A 281 5.64 -15.86 7.36
CA ILE A 281 4.71 -14.73 7.42
C ILE A 281 3.57 -15.11 8.34
N PHE A 282 3.36 -14.27 9.34
CA PHE A 282 2.23 -14.30 10.23
C PHE A 282 1.34 -13.11 9.91
N SER A 283 0.04 -13.33 9.91
CA SER A 283 -0.94 -12.26 9.80
C SER A 283 -2.03 -12.46 10.84
N ASP A 284 -2.43 -11.36 11.47
CA ASP A 284 -3.76 -11.32 12.06
C ASP A 284 -4.84 -11.33 10.95
N PHE A 285 -6.07 -11.63 11.33
CA PHE A 285 -7.20 -11.70 10.41
C PHE A 285 -8.11 -10.47 10.48
N ASP A 286 -8.55 -10.10 11.68
CA ASP A 286 -9.63 -9.13 11.90
C ASP A 286 -9.11 -7.72 11.71
N LEU A 287 -9.72 -6.95 10.79
CA LEU A 287 -9.31 -5.58 10.41
C LEU A 287 -7.90 -5.48 9.77
N THR A 288 -7.03 -6.48 9.96
CA THR A 288 -5.77 -6.67 9.24
C THR A 288 -6.01 -7.21 7.83
N CYS A 289 -6.68 -8.36 7.72
CA CYS A 289 -7.05 -8.97 6.44
C CYS A 289 -8.45 -8.55 5.99
N THR A 290 -9.40 -8.40 6.92
CA THR A 290 -10.81 -8.12 6.65
C THR A 290 -11.12 -6.63 6.75
N VAL A 291 -12.22 -6.18 6.14
CA VAL A 291 -12.74 -4.82 6.33
C VAL A 291 -13.72 -4.70 7.51
N VAL A 292 -14.23 -5.85 7.99
CA VAL A 292 -15.19 -5.96 9.09
C VAL A 292 -14.71 -7.06 10.03
N ASP A 293 -14.93 -6.85 11.33
CA ASP A 293 -14.59 -7.79 12.40
C ASP A 293 -15.37 -9.12 12.28
N SER A 294 -14.69 -10.25 12.44
CA SER A 294 -15.30 -11.57 12.31
C SER A 294 -16.36 -11.87 13.36
N SER A 295 -16.26 -11.30 14.57
CA SER A 295 -17.25 -11.50 15.63
C SER A 295 -18.60 -10.85 15.27
N ALA A 296 -18.57 -9.66 14.66
CA ALA A 296 -19.75 -8.98 14.16
C ALA A 296 -20.43 -9.77 13.02
N ILE A 297 -19.62 -10.44 12.19
CA ILE A 297 -20.14 -11.28 11.09
C ILE A 297 -20.82 -12.53 11.65
N LEU A 298 -20.20 -13.21 12.62
CA LEU A 298 -20.80 -14.37 13.28
C LEU A 298 -22.13 -14.00 13.96
N ALA A 299 -22.17 -12.84 14.64
CA ALA A 299 -23.38 -12.31 15.24
C ALA A 299 -24.47 -12.01 14.20
N GLU A 300 -24.13 -11.37 13.08
CA GLU A 300 -25.08 -11.05 12.02
C GLU A 300 -25.67 -12.33 11.39
N ILE A 301 -24.83 -13.35 11.13
CA ILE A 301 -25.32 -14.66 10.66
C ILE A 301 -26.27 -15.24 11.71
N ALA A 302 -25.95 -15.14 13.00
CA ALA A 302 -26.79 -15.66 14.06
C ALA A 302 -28.16 -14.95 14.07
N ILE A 303 -28.18 -13.62 13.95
CA ILE A 303 -29.39 -12.80 13.97
C ILE A 303 -30.27 -13.06 12.74
N VAL A 304 -29.67 -13.11 11.54
CA VAL A 304 -30.42 -13.24 10.26
C VAL A 304 -30.99 -14.65 10.08
N THR A 305 -30.30 -15.68 10.57
CA THR A 305 -30.74 -17.08 10.45
C THR A 305 -31.67 -17.54 11.58
N ALA A 306 -31.88 -16.70 12.60
CA ALA A 306 -32.72 -17.03 13.74
C ALA A 306 -34.23 -16.88 13.45
N PRO A 307 -35.08 -17.61 14.18
CA PRO A 307 -36.54 -17.48 14.07
C PRO A 307 -37.00 -16.05 14.44
N LYS A 308 -38.00 -15.53 13.72
CA LYS A 308 -38.47 -14.14 13.86
C LYS A 308 -39.36 -13.88 15.09
N THR A 309 -40.06 -14.90 15.60
CA THR A 309 -40.87 -14.93 16.84
C THR A 309 -41.24 -16.39 17.15
N ASP A 310 -41.76 -16.67 18.37
CA ASP A 310 -42.19 -17.98 18.93
C ASP A 310 -43.10 -18.83 18.02
N VAL A 311 -42.57 -19.34 16.91
CA VAL A 311 -43.15 -20.51 16.26
C VAL A 311 -42.86 -21.65 17.21
N VAL A 312 -43.92 -22.24 17.78
CA VAL A 312 -43.86 -23.41 18.67
C VAL A 312 -42.84 -24.40 18.12
N GLN A 313 -41.65 -24.41 18.72
CA GLN A 313 -40.60 -25.35 18.36
C GLN A 313 -41.14 -26.72 18.74
N SER A 314 -41.32 -27.60 17.75
CA SER A 314 -41.57 -29.02 18.04
C SER A 314 -40.41 -29.53 18.90
N GLU A 315 -40.65 -30.47 19.81
CA GLU A 315 -39.66 -31.04 20.77
C GLU A 315 -38.34 -31.53 20.14
N ALA A 316 -38.25 -31.61 18.80
CA ALA A 316 -37.07 -32.00 18.02
C ALA A 316 -36.18 -30.82 17.54
N GLN A 317 -36.52 -29.56 17.80
CA GLN A 317 -35.70 -28.40 17.39
C GLN A 317 -34.85 -27.88 18.57
N ILE A 318 -33.57 -27.60 18.32
CA ILE A 318 -32.66 -27.02 19.31
C ILE A 318 -33.22 -25.69 19.80
N ALA A 319 -33.39 -25.54 21.12
CA ALA A 319 -33.79 -24.28 21.74
C ALA A 319 -32.77 -23.19 21.40
N ARG A 320 -33.20 -22.23 20.58
CA ARG A 320 -32.40 -21.10 20.07
C ARG A 320 -33.16 -19.80 20.29
N MET A 321 -32.43 -18.76 20.67
CA MET A 321 -32.95 -17.39 20.82
C MET A 321 -33.63 -16.88 19.55
N SER A 322 -34.61 -15.99 19.71
CA SER A 322 -35.21 -15.28 18.59
C SER A 322 -34.23 -14.28 17.97
N SER A 323 -34.48 -13.85 16.72
CA SER A 323 -33.67 -12.84 16.04
C SER A 323 -33.59 -11.52 16.83
N ALA A 324 -34.69 -11.12 17.48
CA ALA A 324 -34.73 -9.92 18.31
C ALA A 324 -33.90 -10.06 19.59
N ASP A 325 -33.99 -11.21 20.26
CA ASP A 325 -33.22 -11.46 21.48
C ASP A 325 -31.73 -11.56 21.19
N LEU A 326 -31.34 -12.22 20.09
CA LEU A 326 -29.93 -12.29 19.66
C LEU A 326 -29.35 -10.90 19.41
N LYS A 327 -30.11 -10.04 18.72
CA LYS A 327 -29.67 -8.67 18.46
C LYS A 327 -29.49 -7.89 19.76
N ASN A 328 -30.46 -7.95 20.67
CA ASN A 328 -30.37 -7.25 21.96
C ASN A 328 -29.20 -7.76 22.81
N THR A 329 -28.98 -9.09 22.83
CA THR A 329 -27.86 -9.69 23.56
C THR A 329 -26.52 -9.32 22.94
N TRP A 330 -26.40 -9.32 21.61
CA TRP A 330 -25.19 -8.89 20.92
C TRP A 330 -24.87 -7.41 21.15
N ASP A 331 -25.87 -6.53 21.05
CA ASP A 331 -25.73 -5.09 21.32
C ASP A 331 -25.25 -4.85 22.76
N LEU A 332 -25.77 -5.63 23.73
CA LEU A 332 -25.32 -5.58 25.12
C LEU A 332 -23.87 -6.07 25.29
N LEU A 333 -23.51 -7.22 24.72
CA LEU A 333 -22.17 -7.80 24.83
C LEU A 333 -21.11 -6.92 24.19
N SER A 334 -21.36 -6.42 22.98
CA SER A 334 -20.44 -5.55 22.25
C SER A 334 -20.27 -4.17 22.89
N GLY A 335 -21.35 -3.60 23.45
CA GLY A 335 -21.29 -2.37 24.24
C GLY A 335 -20.44 -2.55 25.51
N GLN A 336 -20.71 -3.60 26.29
CA GLN A 336 -19.93 -3.92 27.49
C GLN A 336 -18.45 -4.18 27.17
N TYR A 337 -18.16 -4.92 26.09
CA TYR A 337 -16.80 -5.16 25.65
C TYR A 337 -16.05 -3.86 25.40
N THR A 338 -16.66 -2.93 24.66
CA THR A 338 -16.03 -1.65 24.30
C THR A 338 -15.68 -0.84 25.55
N GLU A 339 -16.63 -0.67 26.47
CA GLU A 339 -16.42 0.10 27.71
C GLU A 339 -15.36 -0.52 28.63
N GLU A 340 -15.45 -1.83 28.85
CA GLU A 340 -14.52 -2.53 29.74
C GLU A 340 -13.12 -2.67 29.12
N TYR A 341 -13.02 -2.83 27.79
CA TYR A 341 -11.75 -2.84 27.09
C TYR A 341 -11.01 -1.52 27.26
N GLU A 342 -11.69 -0.38 27.08
CA GLU A 342 -11.08 0.94 27.31
C GLU A 342 -10.56 1.08 28.74
N GLN A 343 -11.35 0.66 29.74
CA GLN A 343 -10.93 0.68 31.15
C GLN A 343 -9.72 -0.23 31.39
N CYS A 344 -9.68 -1.42 30.78
CA CYS A 344 -8.55 -2.34 30.88
C CYS A 344 -7.29 -1.73 30.23
N ILE A 345 -7.42 -1.12 29.05
CA ILE A 345 -6.32 -0.42 28.39
C ILE A 345 -5.81 0.73 29.28
N GLU A 346 -6.67 1.46 29.97
CA GLU A 346 -6.23 2.49 30.91
C GLU A 346 -5.53 1.94 32.15
N SER A 347 -5.97 0.79 32.67
CA SER A 347 -5.38 0.18 33.88
C SER A 347 -3.98 -0.38 33.68
N ILE A 348 -3.66 -0.86 32.46
CA ILE A 348 -2.34 -1.41 32.13
C ILE A 348 -1.28 -0.35 31.83
N MET A 349 -1.69 0.90 31.65
CA MET A 349 -0.81 1.98 31.19
C MET A 349 0.05 2.50 32.35
N PRO A 350 1.38 2.56 32.19
CA PRO A 350 2.23 3.17 33.21
C PRO A 350 1.97 4.68 33.25
N SER A 351 2.14 5.30 34.42
CA SER A 351 1.86 6.72 34.65
C SER A 351 2.72 7.68 33.81
N LYS A 352 3.88 7.20 33.32
CA LYS A 352 4.77 7.91 32.41
C LYS A 352 5.27 6.95 31.34
N ARG A 353 5.68 7.52 30.20
CA ARG A 353 6.35 6.76 29.15
C ARG A 353 7.63 6.13 29.71
N VAL A 354 7.81 4.83 29.45
CA VAL A 354 8.98 4.05 29.85
C VAL A 354 9.85 3.72 28.65
N GLU A 355 11.11 3.33 28.91
CA GLU A 355 11.96 2.73 27.87
C GLU A 355 11.42 1.37 27.46
N PHE A 356 11.71 0.97 26.22
CA PHE A 356 11.23 -0.30 25.70
C PHE A 356 11.79 -1.48 26.50
N ASN A 357 10.89 -2.25 27.10
CA ASN A 357 11.18 -3.51 27.75
C ASN A 357 10.07 -4.51 27.46
N TYR A 358 10.41 -5.55 26.68
CA TYR A 358 9.44 -6.54 26.23
C TYR A 358 8.78 -7.31 27.39
N GLU A 359 9.56 -7.69 28.41
CA GLU A 359 9.06 -8.44 29.56
C GLU A 359 8.10 -7.62 30.42
N ALA A 360 8.39 -6.32 30.60
CA ALA A 360 7.50 -5.39 31.29
C ALA A 360 6.17 -5.23 30.54
N LEU A 361 6.22 -5.16 29.20
CA LEU A 361 5.02 -5.11 28.37
C LEU A 361 4.22 -6.41 28.45
N CYS A 362 4.87 -7.59 28.42
CA CYS A 362 4.18 -8.86 28.64
C CYS A 362 3.41 -8.88 29.96
N LYS A 363 4.06 -8.47 31.06
CA LYS A 363 3.42 -8.41 32.39
C LYS A 363 2.24 -7.45 32.43
N ALA A 364 2.32 -6.32 31.74
CA ALA A 364 1.19 -5.39 31.66
C ALA A 364 0.01 -6.01 30.91
N LEU A 365 0.27 -6.72 29.80
CA LEU A 365 -0.75 -7.38 28.98
C LEU A 365 -1.35 -8.65 29.62
N GLU A 366 -0.82 -9.14 30.74
CA GLU A 366 -1.46 -10.21 31.53
C GLU A 366 -2.85 -9.78 32.06
N GLN A 367 -3.06 -8.50 32.36
CA GLN A 367 -4.39 -8.02 32.76
C GLN A 367 -5.40 -8.11 31.60
N LEU A 368 -4.92 -7.92 30.36
CA LEU A 368 -5.75 -8.05 29.17
C LEU A 368 -6.15 -9.51 28.96
N LEU A 369 -5.26 -10.47 29.23
CA LEU A 369 -5.60 -11.90 29.23
C LEU A 369 -6.79 -12.23 30.13
N ASP A 370 -6.79 -11.72 31.37
CA ASP A 370 -7.89 -11.97 32.31
C ASP A 370 -9.20 -11.32 31.85
N PHE A 371 -9.12 -10.15 31.21
CA PHE A 371 -10.26 -9.49 30.59
C PHE A 371 -10.84 -10.31 29.44
N GLU A 372 -10.01 -10.70 28.45
CA GLU A 372 -10.46 -11.44 27.26
C GLU A 372 -11.10 -12.78 27.63
N ARG A 373 -10.53 -13.51 28.61
CA ARG A 373 -11.11 -14.76 29.11
C ARG A 373 -12.52 -14.56 29.68
N ARG A 374 -12.77 -13.48 30.43
CA ARG A 374 -14.11 -13.16 30.96
C ARG A 374 -15.08 -12.80 29.84
N VAL A 375 -14.65 -12.03 28.84
CA VAL A 375 -15.45 -11.69 27.67
C VAL A 375 -15.87 -12.96 26.92
N ASN A 376 -14.91 -13.84 26.58
CA ASN A 376 -15.20 -15.08 25.88
C ASN A 376 -16.14 -15.99 26.66
N SER A 377 -16.03 -16.05 28.00
CA SER A 377 -16.99 -16.80 28.82
C SER A 377 -18.39 -16.21 28.76
N ARG A 378 -18.56 -14.87 28.80
CA ARG A 378 -19.88 -14.22 28.63
C ARG A 378 -20.52 -14.56 27.28
N VAL A 379 -19.73 -14.60 26.22
CA VAL A 379 -20.23 -14.95 24.88
C VAL A 379 -20.76 -16.37 24.85
N ILE A 380 -20.03 -17.33 25.43
CA ILE A 380 -20.47 -18.73 25.53
C ILE A 380 -21.73 -18.83 26.40
N GLU A 381 -21.72 -18.24 27.60
CA GLU A 381 -22.83 -18.26 28.56
C GLU A 381 -24.11 -17.61 28.01
N SER A 382 -23.98 -16.63 27.11
CA SER A 382 -25.12 -15.98 26.47
C SER A 382 -25.82 -16.85 25.42
N GLU A 383 -25.19 -17.94 24.99
CA GLU A 383 -25.63 -18.80 23.89
C GLU A 383 -25.84 -18.07 22.54
N VAL A 384 -25.28 -16.87 22.35
CA VAL A 384 -25.50 -16.04 21.14
C VAL A 384 -25.05 -16.73 19.84
N LEU A 385 -24.06 -17.64 19.93
CA LEU A 385 -23.55 -18.41 18.79
C LEU A 385 -24.20 -19.79 18.63
N LYS A 386 -25.11 -20.18 19.53
CA LYS A 386 -25.80 -21.47 19.49
C LYS A 386 -26.80 -21.51 18.34
N GLY A 387 -26.85 -22.65 17.65
CA GLY A 387 -27.76 -22.86 16.54
C GLY A 387 -27.27 -22.31 15.19
N LEU A 388 -26.07 -21.74 15.10
CA LEU A 388 -25.43 -21.37 13.83
C LEU A 388 -25.19 -22.59 12.95
N ASN A 389 -25.50 -22.49 11.66
CA ASN A 389 -25.22 -23.56 10.70
C ASN A 389 -23.81 -23.41 10.09
N LEU A 390 -23.04 -24.49 10.07
CA LEU A 390 -21.67 -24.50 9.54
C LEU A 390 -21.59 -24.03 8.08
N GLU A 391 -22.54 -24.42 7.22
CA GLU A 391 -22.52 -24.05 5.81
C GLU A 391 -22.86 -22.57 5.59
N ASP A 392 -23.67 -21.97 6.47
CA ASP A 392 -23.90 -20.53 6.44
C ASP A 392 -22.65 -19.74 6.89
N VAL A 393 -21.91 -20.26 7.88
CA VAL A 393 -20.61 -19.69 8.28
C VAL A 393 -19.59 -19.77 7.13
N LYS A 394 -19.46 -20.92 6.47
CA LYS A 394 -18.57 -21.06 5.31
C LYS A 394 -18.95 -20.12 4.18
N ARG A 395 -20.24 -20.05 3.83
CA ARG A 395 -20.74 -19.13 2.79
C ARG A 395 -20.48 -17.66 3.13
N ALA A 396 -20.59 -17.29 4.40
CA ALA A 396 -20.25 -15.94 4.84
C ALA A 396 -18.75 -15.67 4.71
N GLY A 397 -17.91 -16.64 5.08
CA GLY A 397 -16.46 -16.57 4.88
C GLY A 397 -16.09 -16.41 3.41
N GLU A 398 -16.66 -17.21 2.52
CA GLU A 398 -16.40 -17.12 1.07
C GLU A 398 -16.74 -15.74 0.46
N ARG A 399 -17.75 -15.07 1.02
CA ARG A 399 -18.22 -13.74 0.59
C ARG A 399 -17.56 -12.59 1.34
N LEU A 400 -16.67 -12.89 2.27
CA LEU A 400 -15.99 -11.90 3.09
C LEU A 400 -15.13 -11.01 2.22
N ILE A 401 -15.31 -9.69 2.36
CA ILE A 401 -14.49 -8.72 1.67
C ILE A 401 -13.18 -8.59 2.46
N LEU A 402 -12.07 -8.95 1.81
CA LEU A 402 -10.73 -8.69 2.32
C LEU A 402 -10.27 -7.30 1.88
N GLN A 403 -9.36 -6.72 2.66
CA GLN A 403 -8.70 -5.45 2.37
C GLN A 403 -8.09 -5.47 0.96
N ASP A 404 -8.14 -4.34 0.24
CA ASP A 404 -7.62 -4.25 -1.12
C ASP A 404 -6.14 -4.69 -1.16
N GLY A 405 -5.81 -5.54 -2.14
CA GLY A 405 -4.49 -6.14 -2.29
C GLY A 405 -4.18 -7.37 -1.41
N CYS A 406 -4.91 -7.63 -0.33
CA CYS A 406 -4.66 -8.72 0.64
C CYS A 406 -4.63 -10.10 -0.03
N THR A 407 -5.70 -10.50 -0.71
CA THR A 407 -5.78 -11.79 -1.43
C THR A 407 -4.65 -11.93 -2.44
N SER A 408 -4.38 -10.88 -3.21
CA SER A 408 -3.34 -10.90 -4.25
C SER A 408 -1.94 -11.07 -3.68
N PHE A 409 -1.67 -10.52 -2.49
CA PHE A 409 -0.41 -10.67 -1.79
C PHE A 409 -0.20 -12.13 -1.37
N PHE A 410 -1.17 -12.72 -0.66
CA PHE A 410 -1.06 -14.12 -0.24
C PHE A 410 -1.00 -15.08 -1.43
N GLN A 411 -1.75 -14.82 -2.51
CA GLN A 411 -1.68 -15.61 -3.75
C GLN A 411 -0.30 -15.58 -4.36
N LYS A 412 0.33 -14.40 -4.47
CA LYS A 412 1.69 -14.32 -4.99
C LYS A 412 2.69 -15.03 -4.08
N ILE A 413 2.55 -14.95 -2.75
CA ILE A 413 3.48 -15.60 -1.81
C ILE A 413 3.37 -17.11 -1.81
N VAL A 414 2.16 -17.64 -1.70
CA VAL A 414 1.92 -19.09 -1.60
C VAL A 414 2.25 -19.79 -2.92
N ASN A 415 1.98 -19.15 -4.06
CA ASN A 415 2.23 -19.75 -5.38
C ASN A 415 3.66 -19.55 -5.90
N ASN A 416 4.50 -18.76 -5.22
CA ASN A 416 5.86 -18.51 -5.68
C ASN A 416 6.81 -19.65 -5.28
N LYS A 417 7.00 -20.60 -6.21
CA LYS A 417 7.89 -21.76 -6.04
C LYS A 417 9.37 -21.41 -5.80
N ASN A 418 9.78 -20.18 -6.12
CA ASN A 418 11.15 -19.72 -5.88
C ASN A 418 11.34 -19.21 -4.44
N LEU A 419 10.26 -19.09 -3.67
CA LEU A 419 10.29 -18.74 -2.27
C LEU A 419 9.99 -19.96 -1.41
N ASN A 420 10.82 -20.18 -0.40
CA ASN A 420 10.52 -21.12 0.67
C ASN A 420 9.72 -20.35 1.75
N THR A 421 8.41 -20.20 1.52
CA THR A 421 7.50 -19.41 2.35
C THR A 421 6.56 -20.29 3.16
N ASN A 422 6.28 -19.85 4.38
CA ASN A 422 5.22 -20.42 5.22
C ASN A 422 4.30 -19.31 5.69
N VAL A 423 3.01 -19.45 5.44
CA VAL A 423 1.99 -18.46 5.81
C VAL A 423 1.12 -19.01 6.93
N HIS A 424 0.99 -18.21 7.99
CA HIS A 424 0.22 -18.52 9.19
C HIS A 424 -0.73 -17.36 9.49
N VAL A 425 -2.00 -17.67 9.77
CA VAL A 425 -2.99 -16.71 10.27
C VAL A 425 -3.19 -16.97 11.75
N LEU A 426 -2.92 -15.98 12.61
CA LEU A 426 -3.07 -16.05 14.07
C LEU A 426 -4.17 -15.07 14.48
N SER A 427 -5.34 -15.55 14.90
CA SER A 427 -6.51 -14.70 15.16
C SER A 427 -7.26 -15.12 16.42
N TYR A 428 -7.97 -14.17 17.04
CA TYR A 428 -8.91 -14.41 18.14
C TYR A 428 -10.26 -14.95 17.69
N CYS A 429 -10.54 -14.94 16.38
CA CYS A 429 -11.81 -15.35 15.81
C CYS A 429 -12.34 -16.63 16.45
N TRP A 430 -13.61 -16.61 16.84
CA TRP A 430 -14.27 -17.74 17.51
C TRP A 430 -14.52 -18.94 16.58
N CYS A 431 -14.36 -18.79 15.27
CA CYS A 431 -14.61 -19.85 14.30
C CYS A 431 -13.55 -19.88 13.18
N GLY A 432 -12.59 -20.80 13.28
CA GLY A 432 -11.56 -21.00 12.26
C GLY A 432 -12.11 -21.35 10.87
N ASP A 433 -13.29 -21.98 10.78
CA ASP A 433 -13.96 -22.27 9.50
C ASP A 433 -14.33 -21.01 8.70
N LEU A 434 -14.64 -19.90 9.38
CA LEU A 434 -14.89 -18.62 8.72
C LEU A 434 -13.62 -18.12 8.01
N ILE A 435 -12.49 -18.15 8.71
CA ILE A 435 -11.18 -17.74 8.19
C ILE A 435 -10.76 -18.64 7.02
N ARG A 436 -10.81 -19.96 7.23
CA ARG A 436 -10.44 -20.94 6.19
C ARG A 436 -11.28 -20.74 4.93
N SER A 437 -12.58 -20.50 5.07
CA SER A 437 -13.48 -20.25 3.94
C SER A 437 -13.15 -18.96 3.20
N ALA A 438 -12.83 -17.87 3.93
CA ALA A 438 -12.44 -16.59 3.34
C ALA A 438 -11.16 -16.66 2.50
N PHE A 439 -10.16 -17.44 2.93
CA PHE A 439 -8.95 -17.65 2.13
C PHE A 439 -9.20 -18.64 0.97
N SER A 440 -9.98 -19.70 1.20
CA SER A 440 -10.26 -20.72 0.17
C SER A 440 -11.01 -20.16 -1.04
N SER A 441 -11.90 -19.17 -0.87
CA SER A 441 -12.57 -18.50 -2.00
C SER A 441 -11.59 -17.73 -2.89
N GLY A 442 -10.46 -17.29 -2.34
CA GLY A 442 -9.31 -16.75 -3.05
C GLY A 442 -8.36 -17.82 -3.60
N GLY A 443 -8.68 -19.11 -3.51
CA GLY A 443 -7.80 -20.21 -3.92
C GLY A 443 -6.55 -20.36 -3.05
N LEU A 444 -6.63 -19.98 -1.78
CA LEU A 444 -5.52 -20.01 -0.83
C LEU A 444 -5.72 -21.08 0.22
N ASP A 445 -4.67 -21.86 0.46
CA ASP A 445 -4.55 -22.78 1.59
C ASP A 445 -3.51 -22.22 2.57
N VAL A 446 -3.98 -21.67 3.69
CA VAL A 446 -3.16 -21.02 4.71
C VAL A 446 -3.31 -21.73 6.06
N ASN A 447 -2.24 -21.74 6.86
CA ASN A 447 -2.28 -22.37 8.17
C ASN A 447 -3.03 -21.45 9.16
N VAL A 448 -4.27 -21.79 9.50
CA VAL A 448 -5.10 -21.01 10.43
C VAL A 448 -4.92 -21.49 11.86
N HIS A 449 -4.65 -20.55 12.76
CA HIS A 449 -4.47 -20.73 14.21
C HIS A 449 -5.44 -19.78 14.92
N ALA A 450 -6.65 -20.27 15.18
CA ALA A 450 -7.72 -19.51 15.81
C ALA A 450 -8.53 -20.41 16.77
N ASN A 451 -9.50 -19.83 17.47
CA ASN A 451 -10.47 -20.60 18.25
C ASN A 451 -11.40 -21.38 17.31
N GLU A 452 -12.04 -22.44 17.83
CA GLU A 452 -12.95 -23.27 17.04
C GLU A 452 -14.32 -23.37 17.71
N LEU A 453 -15.37 -23.00 16.99
CA LEU A 453 -16.75 -23.20 17.41
C LEU A 453 -17.07 -24.71 17.34
N ILE A 454 -17.71 -25.25 18.38
CA ILE A 454 -18.08 -26.66 18.43
C ILE A 454 -19.41 -26.86 17.72
N PHE A 455 -19.46 -27.83 16.80
CA PHE A 455 -20.66 -28.21 16.07
C PHE A 455 -21.09 -29.62 16.46
N ASP A 456 -22.39 -29.80 16.68
CA ASP A 456 -23.05 -31.10 16.64
C ASP A 456 -23.65 -31.27 15.25
N GLU A 457 -23.14 -32.25 14.50
CA GLU A 457 -23.31 -32.37 13.05
C GLU A 457 -22.94 -31.07 12.31
N SER A 458 -23.94 -30.27 11.91
CA SER A 458 -23.77 -28.99 11.22
C SER A 458 -24.22 -27.78 12.04
N ILE A 459 -24.65 -27.98 13.29
CA ILE A 459 -25.25 -26.93 14.11
C ILE A 459 -24.36 -26.63 15.31
N SER A 460 -24.01 -25.36 15.50
CA SER A 460 -23.19 -24.89 16.60
C SER A 460 -23.87 -25.15 17.95
N THR A 461 -23.11 -25.71 18.90
CA THR A 461 -23.55 -25.86 20.29
C THR A 461 -23.47 -24.54 21.07
N GLY A 462 -22.78 -23.54 20.55
CA GLY A 462 -22.45 -22.28 21.24
C GLY A 462 -21.12 -22.34 22.02
N GLU A 463 -20.55 -23.52 22.22
CA GLU A 463 -19.28 -23.71 22.90
C GLU A 463 -18.09 -23.43 21.98
N ILE A 464 -17.00 -22.89 22.55
CA ILE A 464 -15.79 -22.53 21.81
C ILE A 464 -14.58 -23.26 22.40
N VAL A 465 -13.84 -23.96 21.54
CA VAL A 465 -12.49 -24.45 21.86
C VAL A 465 -11.52 -23.28 21.80
N LYS A 466 -11.17 -22.79 23.00
CA LYS A 466 -10.29 -21.64 23.26
C LYS A 466 -8.82 -22.00 23.07
N LYS A 467 -8.29 -21.79 21.86
CA LYS A 467 -6.88 -22.04 21.50
C LYS A 467 -6.02 -20.77 21.58
N VAL A 468 -6.58 -19.61 21.22
CA VAL A 468 -5.90 -18.31 21.15
C VAL A 468 -6.87 -17.24 21.64
N GLU A 469 -6.75 -16.81 22.90
CA GLU A 469 -7.69 -15.85 23.50
C GLU A 469 -7.03 -14.52 23.90
N SER A 470 -5.71 -14.42 23.83
CA SER A 470 -4.99 -13.27 24.37
C SER A 470 -3.69 -12.95 23.61
N PRO A 471 -3.07 -11.78 23.86
CA PRO A 471 -1.80 -11.45 23.24
C PRO A 471 -0.70 -12.44 23.63
N LEU A 472 -0.78 -12.99 24.85
CA LEU A 472 0.17 -13.96 25.36
C LEU A 472 -0.01 -15.32 24.66
N ASP A 473 -1.25 -15.75 24.41
CA ASP A 473 -1.52 -16.99 23.67
C ASP A 473 -1.07 -16.87 22.22
N LYS A 474 -1.31 -15.73 21.56
CA LYS A 474 -0.76 -15.43 20.23
C LYS A 474 0.76 -15.51 20.23
N ALA A 475 1.41 -14.88 21.20
CA ALA A 475 2.87 -14.89 21.31
C ALA A 475 3.42 -16.30 21.60
N GLN A 476 2.70 -17.12 22.35
CA GLN A 476 3.05 -18.51 22.61
C GLN A 476 2.91 -19.36 21.34
N ALA A 477 1.77 -19.28 20.65
CA ALA A 477 1.52 -19.95 19.39
C ALA A 477 2.56 -19.58 18.32
N PHE A 478 2.91 -18.29 18.21
CA PHE A 478 4.00 -17.80 17.35
C PHE A 478 5.32 -18.53 17.65
N ASN A 479 5.73 -18.62 18.93
CA ASN A 479 6.97 -19.31 19.29
C ASN A 479 6.90 -20.82 19.00
N ASP A 480 5.77 -21.46 19.27
CA ASP A 480 5.60 -22.90 19.07
C ASP A 480 5.61 -23.27 17.58
N ILE A 481 5.03 -22.43 16.72
CA ILE A 481 5.16 -22.57 15.27
C ILE A 481 6.62 -22.45 14.85
N LEU A 482 7.37 -21.47 15.36
CA LEU A 482 8.78 -21.28 15.00
C LEU A 482 9.69 -22.41 15.50
N LYS A 483 9.38 -23.07 16.61
CA LYS A 483 10.12 -24.26 17.06
C LYS A 483 10.08 -25.38 16.02
N ASN A 484 8.99 -25.54 15.28
CA ASN A 484 8.88 -26.52 14.20
C ASN A 484 9.77 -26.19 12.99
N TYR A 485 10.31 -24.97 12.94
CA TYR A 485 11.19 -24.47 11.88
C TYR A 485 12.65 -24.31 12.32
N SER A 486 13.03 -24.83 13.49
CA SER A 486 14.38 -24.72 14.10
C SER A 486 15.50 -25.54 13.40
N ASN A 487 15.37 -25.81 12.10
CA ASN A 487 16.36 -26.53 11.30
C ASN A 487 17.52 -25.62 10.85
N ASP A 488 18.49 -26.16 10.07
CA ASP A 488 19.70 -25.45 9.61
C ASP A 488 19.46 -24.20 8.72
N ARG A 489 18.19 -23.83 8.47
CA ARG A 489 17.82 -22.69 7.60
C ARG A 489 17.75 -21.38 8.39
N LYS A 490 18.06 -20.28 7.72
CA LYS A 490 17.86 -18.92 8.24
C LYS A 490 16.40 -18.55 8.10
N ASN A 491 15.69 -18.44 9.22
CA ASN A 491 14.31 -18.00 9.24
C ASN A 491 14.26 -16.47 9.34
N LEU A 492 13.53 -15.82 8.44
CA LEU A 492 13.15 -14.42 8.53
C LEU A 492 11.65 -14.33 8.80
N THR A 493 11.26 -13.68 9.88
CA THR A 493 9.88 -13.62 10.34
C THR A 493 9.25 -12.25 10.12
N VAL A 494 8.07 -12.23 9.50
CA VAL A 494 7.25 -11.03 9.34
C VAL A 494 5.93 -11.26 10.05
N TYR A 495 5.52 -10.32 10.90
CA TYR A 495 4.18 -10.33 11.49
C TYR A 495 3.41 -9.09 11.04
N ILE A 496 2.20 -9.28 10.54
CA ILE A 496 1.30 -8.23 10.08
C ILE A 496 0.08 -8.22 11.01
N GLY A 497 -0.21 -7.09 11.63
CA GLY A 497 -1.36 -6.95 12.55
C GLY A 497 -1.78 -5.49 12.71
N ASP A 498 -2.87 -5.23 13.42
CA ASP A 498 -3.44 -3.88 13.57
C ASP A 498 -3.77 -3.51 15.02
N SER A 499 -3.75 -4.48 15.95
CA SER A 499 -4.34 -4.33 17.28
C SER A 499 -3.33 -4.49 18.44
N VAL A 500 -3.76 -4.13 19.67
CA VAL A 500 -3.00 -4.40 20.90
C VAL A 500 -2.78 -5.90 21.10
N GLY A 501 -3.73 -6.73 20.63
CA GLY A 501 -3.64 -8.19 20.65
C GLY A 501 -2.42 -8.73 19.91
N ASP A 502 -1.95 -8.00 18.90
CA ASP A 502 -0.83 -8.41 18.05
C ASP A 502 0.52 -7.90 18.54
N LEU A 503 0.51 -6.94 19.47
CA LEU A 503 1.69 -6.15 19.85
C LEU A 503 2.88 -7.04 20.26
N LEU A 504 2.62 -8.12 21.00
CA LEU A 504 3.67 -9.05 21.44
C LEU A 504 4.29 -9.84 20.27
N CYS A 505 3.51 -10.22 19.28
CA CYS A 505 3.99 -10.94 18.10
C CYS A 505 4.67 -10.01 17.11
N LEU A 506 4.08 -8.81 16.89
CA LEU A 506 4.66 -7.72 16.11
C LEU A 506 6.09 -7.40 16.58
N LEU A 507 6.30 -7.31 17.89
CA LEU A 507 7.61 -7.03 18.47
C LEU A 507 8.55 -8.23 18.44
N LYS A 508 8.03 -9.47 18.51
CA LYS A 508 8.86 -10.69 18.47
C LYS A 508 9.39 -10.99 17.07
N ALA A 509 8.60 -10.74 16.03
CA ALA A 509 9.02 -10.94 14.65
C ALA A 509 10.22 -10.05 14.30
N ASP A 510 11.05 -10.52 13.35
CA ASP A 510 12.18 -9.74 12.85
C ASP A 510 11.71 -8.43 12.21
N ILE A 511 10.52 -8.47 11.62
CA ILE A 511 9.82 -7.33 11.04
C ILE A 511 8.36 -7.34 11.49
N GLY A 512 8.00 -6.43 12.40
CA GLY A 512 6.61 -6.16 12.76
C GLY A 512 6.02 -5.06 11.88
N ILE A 513 4.94 -5.36 11.16
CA ILE A 513 4.21 -4.43 10.31
C ILE A 513 2.82 -4.18 10.87
N VAL A 514 2.53 -2.92 11.16
CA VAL A 514 1.25 -2.44 11.65
C VAL A 514 0.43 -1.88 10.50
N VAL A 515 -0.72 -2.49 10.24
CA VAL A 515 -1.72 -1.98 9.29
C VAL A 515 -2.75 -1.16 10.05
N GLY A 516 -3.26 -0.10 9.43
CA GLY A 516 -4.36 0.69 9.99
C GLY A 516 -3.95 1.72 11.05
N SER A 517 -4.96 2.23 11.77
CA SER A 517 -4.86 3.44 12.60
C SER A 517 -5.30 3.24 14.04
N SER A 518 -5.22 2.01 14.58
CA SER A 518 -5.61 1.70 15.95
C SER A 518 -4.98 2.65 16.97
N ALA A 519 -5.81 3.48 17.61
CA ALA A 519 -5.37 4.47 18.59
C ALA A 519 -4.86 3.78 19.86
N SER A 520 -5.53 2.71 20.30
CA SER A 520 -5.15 1.94 21.48
C SER A 520 -3.79 1.25 21.29
N LEU A 521 -3.54 0.64 20.13
CA LEU A 521 -2.22 0.05 19.81
C LEU A 521 -1.11 1.10 19.92
N ARG A 522 -1.31 2.27 19.30
CA ARG A 522 -0.31 3.35 19.32
C ARG A 522 -0.12 3.92 20.72
N LYS A 523 -1.20 4.10 21.48
CA LYS A 523 -1.19 4.59 22.86
C LYS A 523 -0.41 3.63 23.76
N VAL A 524 -0.76 2.35 23.77
CA VAL A 524 -0.09 1.31 24.56
C VAL A 524 1.37 1.19 24.13
N GLY A 525 1.64 0.94 22.84
CA GLY A 525 2.99 0.76 22.35
C GLY A 525 3.91 1.94 22.68
N SER A 526 3.47 3.17 22.42
CA SER A 526 4.29 4.37 22.65
C SER A 526 4.62 4.57 24.12
N GLN A 527 3.66 4.29 25.01
CA GLN A 527 3.85 4.40 26.46
C GLN A 527 4.85 3.35 26.98
N PHE A 528 4.88 2.17 26.37
CA PHE A 528 5.87 1.12 26.61
C PHE A 528 7.14 1.25 25.76
N GLY A 529 7.42 2.44 25.22
CA GLY A 529 8.68 2.74 24.55
C GLY A 529 8.79 2.24 23.11
N VAL A 530 7.73 1.67 22.53
CA VAL A 530 7.69 1.24 21.13
C VAL A 530 7.66 2.46 20.21
N SER A 531 8.44 2.41 19.13
CA SER A 531 8.47 3.42 18.07
C SER A 531 7.71 2.91 16.85
N PHE A 532 6.70 3.67 16.43
CA PHE A 532 5.96 3.43 15.19
C PHE A 532 6.56 4.29 14.08
N VAL A 533 7.12 3.65 13.06
CA VAL A 533 7.83 4.32 11.96
C VAL A 533 7.11 4.00 10.65
N PRO A 534 6.71 4.98 9.83
CA PRO A 534 6.16 4.66 8.51
C PRO A 534 7.16 3.83 7.70
N LEU A 535 6.67 2.78 7.03
CA LEU A 535 7.52 1.76 6.44
C LEU A 535 8.54 2.34 5.46
N PHE A 536 8.11 3.18 4.51
CA PHE A 536 9.01 3.78 3.51
C PHE A 536 10.16 4.60 4.13
N PRO A 537 9.94 5.62 4.99
CA PRO A 537 11.03 6.29 5.72
C PRO A 537 11.92 5.32 6.52
N GLY A 538 11.33 4.29 7.11
CA GLY A 538 12.04 3.22 7.82
C GLY A 538 13.00 2.45 6.92
N LEU A 539 12.56 2.09 5.71
CA LEU A 539 13.40 1.43 4.70
C LEU A 539 14.51 2.33 4.19
N VAL A 540 14.23 3.61 3.96
CA VAL A 540 15.26 4.58 3.55
C VAL A 540 16.36 4.69 4.61
N ARG A 541 15.99 4.74 5.90
CA ARG A 541 16.96 4.70 7.00
C ARG A 541 17.74 3.39 7.02
N LYS A 542 17.07 2.24 6.89
CA LYS A 542 17.72 0.92 6.86
C LYS A 542 18.69 0.76 5.69
N GLN A 543 18.33 1.29 4.53
CA GLN A 543 19.20 1.32 3.35
C GLN A 543 20.45 2.17 3.63
N LYS A 544 20.31 3.33 4.27
CA LYS A 544 21.41 4.19 4.68
C LYS A 544 22.34 3.51 5.71
N GLU A 545 21.77 2.81 6.68
CA GLU A 545 22.51 2.07 7.72
C GLU A 545 23.30 0.88 7.17
N SER A 546 22.81 0.22 6.11
CA SER A 546 23.39 -1.04 5.61
C SER A 546 24.75 -0.89 4.91
N GLY A 547 25.24 0.34 4.71
CA GLY A 547 26.65 0.63 4.35
C GLY A 547 27.19 -0.01 3.06
N GLY A 548 26.36 -0.69 2.27
CA GLY A 548 26.76 -1.35 1.01
C GLY A 548 27.46 -2.71 1.15
N GLU A 549 27.69 -3.24 2.36
CA GLU A 549 28.54 -4.44 2.56
C GLU A 549 27.82 -5.68 3.15
N SER A 550 26.57 -5.58 3.62
CA SER A 550 25.80 -6.75 4.05
C SER A 550 24.29 -6.64 3.84
N SER A 551 23.60 -7.78 3.88
CA SER A 551 22.13 -7.84 3.96
C SER A 551 21.63 -7.06 5.19
N PRO A 552 20.46 -6.38 5.12
CA PRO A 552 19.91 -5.66 6.26
C PRO A 552 19.71 -6.60 7.45
N ASN A 553 20.24 -6.20 8.62
CA ASN A 553 20.06 -6.95 9.85
C ASN A 553 18.69 -6.59 10.45
N TRP A 554 17.67 -7.36 10.08
CA TRP A 554 16.36 -7.34 10.71
C TRP A 554 16.44 -8.10 12.04
N LYS A 555 15.91 -7.51 13.10
CA LYS A 555 16.00 -8.10 14.43
C LYS A 555 14.73 -7.81 15.21
N GLY A 556 14.12 -8.89 15.71
CA GLY A 556 13.02 -8.80 16.65
C GLY A 556 13.45 -8.14 17.95
N LEU A 557 12.45 -7.70 18.72
CA LEU A 557 12.62 -7.03 20.01
C LEU A 557 13.46 -5.74 19.92
N SER A 558 13.44 -5.07 18.77
CA SER A 558 14.08 -3.77 18.57
C SER A 558 13.30 -2.60 19.18
N GLY A 559 12.03 -2.82 19.52
CA GLY A 559 11.10 -1.77 19.91
C GLY A 559 10.63 -0.90 18.74
N ILE A 560 10.93 -1.27 17.49
CA ILE A 560 10.51 -0.56 16.28
C ILE A 560 9.47 -1.40 15.55
N LEU A 561 8.32 -0.78 15.23
CA LEU A 561 7.28 -1.35 14.39
C LEU A 561 7.05 -0.45 13.17
N TYR A 562 6.86 -1.07 12.01
CA TYR A 562 6.68 -0.35 10.75
C TYR A 562 5.21 -0.18 10.43
N THR A 563 4.75 1.05 10.19
CA THR A 563 3.34 1.31 9.87
C THR A 563 3.14 1.45 8.37
N VAL A 564 2.06 0.88 7.85
CA VAL A 564 1.64 0.99 6.45
C VAL A 564 0.21 1.50 6.33
N SER A 565 -0.10 2.12 5.19
CA SER A 565 -1.45 2.54 4.83
C SER A 565 -2.30 1.42 4.25
N GLY A 566 -1.69 0.33 3.77
CA GLY A 566 -2.40 -0.84 3.23
C GLY A 566 -1.49 -1.91 2.64
N TRP A 567 -2.09 -2.94 2.06
CA TRP A 567 -1.38 -4.11 1.53
C TRP A 567 -0.49 -3.83 0.31
N ALA A 568 -0.73 -2.74 -0.42
CA ALA A 568 0.15 -2.33 -1.51
C ALA A 568 1.59 -2.07 -1.04
N GLU A 569 1.77 -1.41 0.12
CA GLU A 569 3.10 -1.15 0.69
C GLU A 569 3.76 -2.44 1.18
N ILE A 570 3.00 -3.32 1.84
CA ILE A 570 3.47 -4.64 2.28
C ILE A 570 3.95 -5.46 1.09
N HIS A 571 3.16 -5.48 0.01
CA HIS A 571 3.47 -6.19 -1.21
C HIS A 571 4.73 -5.61 -1.86
N ALA A 572 4.80 -4.29 -2.04
CA ALA A 572 5.94 -3.65 -2.68
C ALA A 572 7.22 -3.85 -1.87
N PHE A 573 7.15 -3.80 -0.54
CA PHE A 573 8.28 -4.09 0.32
C PHE A 573 8.72 -5.55 0.28
N ILE A 574 7.81 -6.52 0.39
CA ILE A 574 8.19 -7.93 0.53
C ILE A 574 8.51 -8.57 -0.83
N LEU A 575 7.65 -8.36 -1.82
CA LEU A 575 7.71 -9.02 -3.13
C LEU A 575 8.24 -8.13 -4.25
N GLY A 576 8.02 -6.82 -4.15
CA GLY A 576 8.21 -5.92 -5.29
C GLY A 576 7.07 -6.05 -6.30
N TRP A 577 7.24 -5.38 -7.45
CA TRP A 577 6.24 -5.25 -8.52
C TRP A 577 5.78 -6.60 -9.10
#